data_AF-A0A924M328-F1
#
_entry.id   AF-A0A924M328-F1
#
_cell.length_a   1.000
_cell.length_b   1.000
_cell.length_c   1.000
_cell.angle_alpha   90.00
_cell.angle_beta   90.00
_cell.angle_gamma   90.00
#
_symmetry.space_group_name_H-M   'P 1'
#
loop_
_entity.id
_entity.type
_entity.pdbx_description
1 polymer ?
#
loop_
_entity_poly.entity_id
_entity_poly.type
_entity_poly.pdbx_seq_one_letter_code
_entity_poly.pdbx_strand_id
1 'polypeptide(L)'
;MRETLDSFMPTHNPVLELDTREFVLEKALIKLRDILAEGRYALKNHAISHARAEGFLEQDVIQVLYSGKVRAIYPQDERWLISGYYQVDSVRRGPDGHYQIEKPVRLPLHVVVDVFENDFWVDVVTAFVPKHPHDIVSRGRLALMMRFDQTEVKSKVVQKGERGRKRWRKHSRA
;
A
#
# COMPACT_ATOMS: atom_id res chain seq x y z
N MET A 1 -1.10 -26.26 59.30
CA MET A 1 -0.24 -25.27 58.61
C MET A 1 -0.50 -25.45 57.12
N ARG A 2 -1.34 -24.58 56.55
CA ARG A 2 -1.68 -24.56 55.12
C ARG A 2 -0.87 -23.43 54.51
N GLU A 3 0.16 -23.74 53.74
CA GLU A 3 0.81 -22.76 52.88
C GLU A 3 0.18 -22.85 51.49
N THR A 4 -0.28 -21.69 51.07
CA THR A 4 -1.10 -21.39 49.90
C THR A 4 -0.29 -21.51 48.62
N LEU A 5 -0.71 -22.44 47.75
CA LEU A 5 -0.33 -22.51 46.34
C LEU A 5 -1.11 -21.46 45.53
N ASP A 6 -0.80 -20.18 45.74
CA ASP A 6 -1.32 -19.10 44.91
C ASP A 6 -0.17 -18.12 44.62
N SER A 7 0.43 -18.21 43.43
CA SER A 7 0.98 -17.06 42.66
C SER A 7 1.92 -17.48 41.52
N PHE A 8 1.54 -18.42 40.65
CA PHE A 8 2.29 -18.66 39.41
C PHE A 8 1.37 -18.61 38.19
N MET A 9 0.81 -17.43 37.95
CA MET A 9 0.24 -17.04 36.66
C MET A 9 0.81 -15.67 36.31
N PRO A 10 1.73 -15.57 35.35
CA PRO A 10 2.02 -14.28 34.74
C PRO A 10 0.82 -13.93 33.85
N THR A 11 -0.05 -13.04 34.31
CA THR A 11 -1.12 -12.40 33.51
C THR A 11 -0.56 -11.29 32.61
N HIS A 12 0.62 -11.52 32.02
CA HIS A 12 1.12 -10.64 30.97
C HIS A 12 0.64 -11.18 29.64
N ASN A 13 -0.50 -10.65 29.18
CA ASN A 13 -0.79 -10.63 27.76
C ASN A 13 0.36 -9.85 27.09
N PRO A 14 1.24 -10.47 26.29
CA PRO A 14 2.32 -9.71 25.67
C PRO A 14 1.65 -8.76 24.68
N VAL A 15 1.59 -7.47 25.04
CA VAL A 15 1.09 -6.43 24.13
C VAL A 15 2.03 -6.44 22.93
N LEU A 16 1.56 -7.01 21.82
CA LEU A 16 2.34 -7.14 20.60
C LEU A 16 2.75 -5.73 20.13
N GLU A 17 4.03 -5.56 19.83
CA GLU A 17 4.56 -4.34 19.21
C GLU A 17 3.99 -4.15 17.79
N LEU A 18 3.66 -5.27 17.13
CA LEU A 18 3.12 -5.34 15.78
C LEU A 18 2.13 -6.51 15.69
N ASP A 19 0.91 -6.25 15.23
CA ASP A 19 -0.10 -7.26 14.94
C ASP A 19 -0.35 -7.38 13.43
N THR A 20 -0.10 -8.58 12.90
CA THR A 20 -0.33 -8.95 11.49
C THR A 20 -1.24 -10.16 11.34
N ARG A 21 -1.97 -10.55 12.40
CA ARG A 21 -2.86 -11.71 12.36
C ARG A 21 -4.06 -11.41 11.48
N GLU A 22 -4.38 -12.33 10.56
CA GLU A 22 -5.40 -12.11 9.53
C GLU A 22 -6.76 -11.68 10.10
N PHE A 23 -7.26 -12.37 11.13
CA PHE A 23 -8.54 -12.04 11.76
C PHE A 23 -8.56 -10.62 12.40
N VAL A 24 -7.42 -10.15 12.91
CA VAL A 24 -7.29 -8.81 13.50
C VAL A 24 -7.31 -7.76 12.38
N LEU A 25 -6.56 -8.01 11.32
CA LEU A 25 -6.49 -7.12 10.16
C LEU A 25 -7.84 -7.01 9.44
N GLU A 26 -8.59 -8.11 9.31
CA GLU A 26 -9.94 -8.12 8.74
C GLU A 26 -10.92 -7.30 9.59
N LYS A 27 -10.90 -7.50 10.91
CA LYS A 27 -11.75 -6.72 11.83
C LYS A 27 -11.40 -5.23 11.78
N ALA A 28 -10.12 -4.90 11.73
CA ALA A 28 -9.67 -3.52 11.59
C ALA A 28 -10.09 -2.91 10.25
N LEU A 29 -10.04 -3.67 9.15
CA LEU A 29 -10.50 -3.21 7.85
C LEU A 29 -12.01 -2.90 7.84
N ILE A 30 -12.82 -3.72 8.51
CA ILE A 30 -14.26 -3.45 8.67
C ILE A 30 -14.45 -2.14 9.45
N LYS A 31 -13.80 -2.01 10.62
CA LYS A 31 -13.86 -0.80 11.45
C LYS A 31 -13.40 0.45 10.68
N LEU A 32 -12.33 0.36 9.89
CA LEU A 32 -11.86 1.44 9.04
C LEU A 32 -12.93 1.88 8.04
N ARG A 33 -13.58 0.91 7.37
CA ARG A 33 -14.62 1.21 6.37
C ARG A 33 -15.83 1.90 6.99
N ASP A 34 -16.24 1.48 8.18
CA ASP A 34 -17.35 2.11 8.90
C ASP A 34 -17.02 3.58 9.24
N ILE A 35 -15.82 3.83 9.80
CA ILE A 35 -15.33 5.18 10.10
C ILE A 35 -15.30 6.07 8.85
N LEU A 36 -14.77 5.55 7.73
CA LEU A 36 -14.66 6.28 6.47
C LEU A 36 -16.02 6.54 5.82
N ALA A 37 -16.98 5.61 5.93
CA ALA A 37 -18.33 5.76 5.41
C ALA A 37 -19.08 6.90 6.12
N GLU A 38 -18.79 7.09 7.41
CA GLU A 38 -19.35 8.18 8.22
C GLU A 38 -18.59 9.51 8.10
N GLY A 39 -17.50 9.55 7.31
CA GLY A 39 -16.69 10.74 7.12
C GLY A 39 -15.87 11.14 8.36
N ARG A 40 -15.64 10.21 9.30
CA ARG A 40 -14.94 10.47 10.57
C ARG A 40 -13.41 10.35 10.42
N TYR A 41 -12.84 11.17 9.55
CA TYR A 41 -11.39 11.20 9.34
C TYR A 41 -10.89 12.62 9.03
N ALA A 42 -9.63 12.90 9.35
CA ALA A 42 -8.94 14.09 8.87
C ALA A 42 -7.56 13.78 8.30
N LEU A 43 -7.25 14.47 7.20
CA LEU A 43 -5.88 14.58 6.70
C LEU A 43 -5.25 15.80 7.38
N LYS A 44 -4.34 15.57 8.33
CA LYS A 44 -3.66 16.66 9.03
C LYS A 44 -2.75 17.42 8.08
N ASN A 45 -2.58 18.73 8.31
CA ASN A 45 -1.73 19.61 7.48
C ASN A 45 -0.30 19.09 7.29
N HIS A 46 0.28 18.43 8.30
CA HIS A 46 1.61 17.83 8.18
C HIS A 46 1.60 16.65 7.21
N ALA A 47 0.59 15.78 7.26
CA ALA A 47 0.46 14.64 6.35
C ALA A 47 0.22 15.09 4.90
N ILE A 48 -0.58 16.16 4.72
CA ILE A 48 -0.76 16.81 3.41
C ILE A 48 0.58 17.34 2.88
N SER A 49 1.35 18.04 3.73
CA SER A 49 2.65 18.60 3.36
C SER A 49 3.65 17.50 2.99
N HIS A 50 3.69 16.40 3.75
CA HIS A 50 4.51 15.23 3.45
C HIS A 50 4.10 14.56 2.14
N ALA A 51 2.81 14.28 1.94
CA ALA A 51 2.30 13.69 0.71
C ALA A 51 2.68 14.53 -0.52
N ARG A 52 2.51 15.85 -0.44
CA ARG A 52 2.90 16.78 -1.53
C ARG A 52 4.40 16.79 -1.78
N ALA A 53 5.23 16.78 -0.75
CA ALA A 53 6.69 16.75 -0.89
C ALA A 53 7.16 15.48 -1.64
N GLU A 54 6.47 14.36 -1.44
CA GLU A 54 6.73 13.08 -2.11
C GLU A 54 6.05 12.97 -3.49
N GLY A 55 5.25 13.96 -3.89
CA GLY A 55 4.57 14.01 -5.18
C GLY A 55 3.27 13.21 -5.24
N PHE A 56 2.58 13.05 -4.10
CA PHE A 56 1.22 12.51 -3.99
C PHE A 56 0.20 13.63 -3.72
N LEU A 57 -1.02 13.40 -4.18
CA LEU A 57 -2.17 14.25 -3.87
C LEU A 57 -2.95 13.72 -2.68
N GLU A 58 -3.70 14.60 -2.01
CA GLU A 58 -4.64 14.22 -0.94
C GLU A 58 -5.65 13.16 -1.44
N GLN A 59 -6.10 13.29 -2.68
CA GLN A 59 -7.00 12.32 -3.31
C GLN A 59 -6.35 10.93 -3.49
N ASP A 60 -5.03 10.85 -3.69
CA ASP A 60 -4.32 9.56 -3.80
C ASP A 60 -4.36 8.82 -2.46
N VAL A 61 -4.14 9.55 -1.38
CA VAL A 61 -4.22 9.06 -0.01
C VAL A 61 -5.64 8.58 0.32
N ILE A 62 -6.65 9.40 0.03
CA ILE A 62 -8.06 9.07 0.24
C ILE A 62 -8.44 7.82 -0.57
N GLN A 63 -8.04 7.73 -1.84
CA GLN A 63 -8.31 6.56 -2.68
C GLN A 63 -7.76 5.28 -2.05
N VAL A 64 -6.56 5.32 -1.49
CA VAL A 64 -5.95 4.18 -0.79
C VAL A 64 -6.64 3.87 0.53
N LEU A 65 -7.10 4.86 1.29
CA LEU A 65 -7.90 4.62 2.50
C LEU A 65 -9.18 3.84 2.20
N TYR A 66 -9.90 4.21 1.14
CA TYR A 66 -11.16 3.54 0.78
C TYR A 66 -10.96 2.17 0.13
N SER A 67 -9.93 2.00 -0.71
CA SER A 67 -9.75 0.78 -1.52
C SER A 67 -8.68 -0.18 -1.01
N GLY A 68 -7.85 0.25 -0.06
CA GLY A 68 -6.71 -0.49 0.45
C GLY A 68 -7.09 -1.61 1.42
N LYS A 69 -6.04 -2.26 1.95
CA LYS A 69 -6.12 -3.27 3.00
C LYS A 69 -5.26 -2.86 4.18
N VAL A 70 -5.74 -3.13 5.40
CA VAL A 70 -4.90 -3.05 6.59
C VAL A 70 -3.87 -4.18 6.53
N ARG A 71 -2.60 -3.86 6.70
CA ARG A 71 -1.46 -4.80 6.62
C ARG A 71 -0.74 -5.00 7.93
N ALA A 72 -0.84 -4.02 8.83
CA ALA A 72 -0.23 -4.06 10.14
C ALA A 72 -0.98 -3.12 11.08
N ILE A 73 -1.00 -3.49 12.36
CA ILE A 73 -1.46 -2.66 13.47
C ILE A 73 -0.30 -2.55 14.46
N TYR A 74 -0.04 -1.34 14.95
CA TYR A 74 0.90 -1.03 16.01
C TYR A 74 0.06 -0.60 17.22
N PRO A 75 -0.33 -1.54 18.10
CA PRO A 75 -1.27 -1.25 19.18
C PRO A 75 -0.77 -0.19 20.16
N GLN A 76 0.55 -0.11 20.38
CA GLN A 76 1.15 0.86 21.30
C GLN A 76 1.07 2.30 20.79
N ASP A 77 1.07 2.48 19.47
CA ASP A 77 1.01 3.78 18.80
C ASP A 77 -0.41 4.11 18.31
N GLU A 78 -1.38 3.24 18.60
CA GLU A 78 -2.76 3.31 18.05
C GLU A 78 -2.77 3.44 16.52
N ARG A 79 -1.81 2.81 15.85
CA ARG A 79 -1.48 3.12 14.45
C ARG A 79 -1.69 1.96 13.51
N TRP A 80 -2.34 2.21 12.37
CA TRP A 80 -2.60 1.19 11.36
C TRP A 80 -1.86 1.52 10.07
N LEU A 81 -1.29 0.50 9.43
CA LEU A 81 -0.71 0.57 8.10
C LEU A 81 -1.71 0.04 7.09
N ILE A 82 -2.15 0.91 6.19
CA ILE A 82 -2.98 0.60 5.04
C ILE A 82 -2.08 0.54 3.81
N SER A 83 -2.33 -0.42 2.93
CA SER A 83 -1.65 -0.50 1.64
C SER A 83 -2.66 -0.71 0.53
N GLY A 84 -2.49 0.02 -0.55
CA GLY A 84 -3.40 -0.01 -1.68
C GLY A 84 -2.75 0.54 -2.94
N TYR A 85 -3.59 0.90 -3.90
CA TYR A 85 -3.17 1.49 -5.15
C TYR A 85 -4.01 2.73 -5.41
N TYR A 86 -3.36 3.78 -5.90
CA TYR A 86 -4.04 4.93 -6.48
C TYR A 86 -3.90 4.89 -8.01
N GLN A 87 -4.80 5.59 -8.70
CA GLN A 87 -4.81 5.65 -10.15
C GLN A 87 -4.33 7.00 -10.65
N VAL A 88 -3.46 6.96 -11.65
CA VAL A 88 -3.01 8.15 -12.39
C VAL A 88 -3.40 7.97 -13.83
N ASP A 89 -4.16 8.92 -14.36
CA ASP A 89 -4.45 8.98 -15.78
C ASP A 89 -3.15 9.29 -16.52
N SER A 90 -2.81 8.43 -17.48
CA SER A 90 -1.73 8.68 -18.42
C SER A 90 -2.32 9.43 -19.62
N VAL A 91 -1.70 10.55 -19.99
CA VAL A 91 -2.13 11.36 -21.13
C VAL A 91 -1.01 11.38 -22.13
N ARG A 92 -1.27 10.90 -23.35
CA ARG A 92 -0.32 10.92 -24.45
C ARG A 92 -0.79 11.90 -25.51
N ARG A 93 0.14 12.65 -26.10
CA ARG A 93 -0.16 13.46 -27.29
C ARG A 93 -0.15 12.56 -28.53
N GLY A 94 -1.27 12.53 -29.24
CA GLY A 94 -1.43 11.82 -30.49
C GLY A 94 -0.66 12.45 -31.65
N PRO A 95 -0.49 11.73 -32.78
CA PRO A 95 0.21 12.23 -33.96
C PRO A 95 -0.48 13.44 -34.62
N ASP A 96 -1.78 13.56 -34.41
CA ASP A 96 -2.66 14.66 -34.83
C ASP A 96 -2.56 15.90 -33.91
N GLY A 97 -1.73 15.82 -32.86
CA GLY A 97 -1.53 16.88 -31.89
C GLY A 97 -2.56 16.93 -30.76
N HIS A 98 -3.58 16.06 -30.77
CA HIS A 98 -4.60 15.97 -29.73
C HIS A 98 -4.13 15.13 -28.54
N TYR A 99 -4.55 15.48 -27.32
CA TYR A 99 -4.27 14.66 -26.14
C TYR A 99 -5.26 13.50 -26.06
N GLN A 100 -4.75 12.29 -25.89
CA GLN A 100 -5.52 11.07 -25.68
C GLN A 100 -5.26 10.57 -24.26
N ILE A 101 -6.33 10.30 -23.53
CA ILE A 101 -6.25 9.64 -22.22
C ILE A 101 -6.05 8.15 -22.49
N GLU A 102 -4.92 7.62 -22.02
CA GLU A 102 -4.60 6.21 -22.07
C GLU A 102 -5.15 5.48 -20.84
N LYS A 103 -4.89 4.17 -20.77
CA LYS A 103 -5.32 3.36 -19.63
C LYS A 103 -4.71 3.90 -18.33
N PRO A 104 -5.50 4.09 -17.25
CA PRO A 104 -4.98 4.53 -15.97
C PRO A 104 -3.89 3.61 -15.43
N VAL A 105 -2.80 4.20 -14.97
CA VAL A 105 -1.68 3.49 -14.32
C VAL A 105 -2.02 3.34 -12.84
N ARG A 106 -1.89 2.12 -12.32
CA ARG A 106 -2.05 1.84 -10.89
C ARG A 106 -0.70 1.89 -10.20
N LEU A 107 -0.57 2.75 -9.20
CA LEU A 107 0.67 2.94 -8.44
C LEU A 107 0.44 2.56 -6.97
N PRO A 108 1.36 1.81 -6.34
CA PRO A 108 1.21 1.42 -4.94
C PRO A 108 1.39 2.64 -4.02
N LEU A 109 0.60 2.71 -2.97
CA LEU A 109 0.76 3.70 -1.90
C LEU A 109 0.45 3.04 -0.56
N HIS A 110 1.26 3.37 0.44
CA HIS A 110 1.04 2.95 1.81
C HIS A 110 0.65 4.18 2.62
N VAL A 111 -0.40 4.05 3.42
CA VAL A 111 -0.95 5.12 4.24
C VAL A 111 -0.96 4.63 5.68
N VAL A 112 -0.43 5.45 6.56
CA VAL A 112 -0.40 5.23 8.00
C VAL A 112 -1.40 6.16 8.62
N VAL A 113 -2.23 5.60 9.48
CA VAL A 113 -3.23 6.35 10.23
C VAL A 113 -3.12 6.08 11.72
N ASP A 114 -3.39 7.10 12.51
CA ASP A 114 -3.59 6.99 13.95
C ASP A 114 -5.10 6.87 14.19
N VAL A 115 -5.51 5.93 15.04
CA VAL A 115 -6.91 5.53 15.25
C VAL A 115 -7.31 5.82 16.69
N PHE A 116 -8.20 6.79 16.87
CA PHE A 116 -8.70 7.18 18.18
C PHE A 116 -9.97 6.36 18.48
N GLU A 117 -9.83 5.33 19.32
CA GLU A 117 -10.93 4.41 19.59
C GLU A 117 -12.11 5.05 20.32
N ASN A 118 -11.84 6.07 21.15
CA ASN A 118 -12.87 6.75 21.94
C ASN A 118 -13.81 7.61 21.09
N ASP A 119 -13.28 8.22 20.02
CA ASP A 119 -14.02 9.17 19.18
C ASP A 119 -14.42 8.58 17.82
N PHE A 120 -14.02 7.32 17.55
CA PHE A 120 -14.16 6.67 16.24
C PHE A 120 -13.60 7.55 15.12
N TRP A 121 -12.40 8.07 15.33
CA TRP A 121 -11.75 9.04 14.46
C TRP A 121 -10.43 8.51 13.93
N VAL A 122 -10.09 8.86 12.69
CA VAL A 122 -8.85 8.45 12.05
C VAL A 122 -8.10 9.66 11.54
N ASP A 123 -6.85 9.83 12.01
CA ASP A 123 -5.95 10.85 11.49
C ASP A 123 -4.94 10.22 10.54
N VAL A 124 -4.80 10.79 9.35
CA VAL A 124 -3.74 10.38 8.43
C VAL A 124 -2.45 11.07 8.82
N VAL A 125 -1.41 10.31 9.15
CA VAL A 125 -0.21 10.85 9.80
C VAL A 125 1.02 10.74 8.90
N THR A 126 1.14 9.68 8.10
CA THR A 126 2.19 9.58 7.06
C THR A 126 1.74 8.70 5.90
N ALA A 127 2.13 9.04 4.66
CA ALA A 127 2.19 8.04 3.60
C ALA A 127 3.53 7.32 3.75
N PHE A 128 3.55 6.06 4.23
CA PHE A 128 4.80 5.34 4.42
C PHE A 128 5.48 5.09 3.07
N VAL A 129 6.66 5.67 2.87
CA VAL A 129 7.53 5.38 1.73
C VAL A 129 8.54 4.30 2.19
N PRO A 130 8.64 3.14 1.53
CA PRO A 130 9.57 2.08 1.89
C PRO A 130 11.01 2.58 2.00
N LYS A 131 11.84 1.88 2.78
CA LYS A 131 13.30 2.12 2.87
C LYS A 131 14.01 2.18 1.50
N HIS A 132 13.40 1.61 0.46
CA HIS A 132 13.83 1.72 -0.93
C HIS A 132 12.82 2.59 -1.72
N PRO A 133 12.89 3.93 -1.62
CA PRO A 133 11.95 4.85 -2.27
C PRO A 133 11.95 4.79 -3.81
N HIS A 134 12.95 4.13 -4.43
CA HIS A 134 12.97 3.89 -5.87
C HIS A 134 11.98 2.80 -6.34
N ASP A 135 11.42 2.02 -5.42
CA ASP A 135 10.44 0.97 -5.74
C ASP A 135 9.00 1.51 -5.86
N ILE A 136 8.73 2.73 -5.39
CA ILE A 136 7.43 3.39 -5.51
C ILE A 136 7.57 4.63 -6.38
N VAL A 137 6.95 4.58 -7.56
CA VAL A 137 6.87 5.72 -8.47
C VAL A 137 5.74 6.63 -8.01
N SER A 138 6.06 7.86 -7.57
CA SER A 138 5.04 8.87 -7.24
C SER A 138 4.42 9.49 -8.50
N ARG A 139 3.32 10.24 -8.36
CA ARG A 139 2.63 10.89 -9.50
C ARG A 139 3.56 11.90 -10.20
N GLY A 140 4.30 12.70 -9.42
CA GLY A 140 5.30 13.62 -9.95
C GLY A 140 6.44 12.91 -10.68
N ARG A 141 6.94 11.79 -10.13
CA ARG A 141 8.00 11.00 -10.76
C ARG A 141 7.51 10.32 -12.06
N LEU A 142 6.28 9.80 -12.08
CA LEU A 142 5.65 9.26 -13.28
C LEU A 142 5.51 10.33 -14.36
N ALA A 143 5.03 11.54 -14.02
CA ALA A 143 4.88 12.64 -14.97
C ALA A 143 6.22 13.03 -15.60
N LEU A 144 7.31 13.04 -14.82
CA LEU A 144 8.65 13.26 -15.35
C LEU A 144 9.07 12.13 -16.29
N MET A 145 8.90 10.87 -15.89
CA MET A 145 9.22 9.72 -16.75
C MET A 145 8.46 9.76 -18.08
N MET A 146 7.14 10.01 -18.05
CA MET A 146 6.28 10.09 -19.24
C MET A 146 6.64 11.27 -20.15
N ARG A 147 7.08 12.40 -19.58
CA ARG A 147 7.55 13.55 -20.37
C ARG A 147 8.82 13.25 -21.16
N PHE A 148 9.72 12.45 -20.59
CA PHE A 148 10.98 12.06 -21.23
C PHE A 148 10.87 10.77 -22.06
N ASP A 149 9.80 9.98 -21.90
CA ASP A 149 9.52 8.79 -22.69
C ASP A 149 8.89 9.15 -24.05
N GLN A 150 9.67 9.80 -24.91
CA GLN A 150 9.33 9.98 -26.33
C GLN A 150 9.77 8.78 -27.18
N THR A 151 10.18 7.67 -26.56
CA THR A 151 10.69 6.50 -27.27
C THR A 151 9.55 5.50 -27.46
N GLU A 152 9.24 5.12 -28.69
CA GLU A 152 8.22 4.10 -28.94
C GLU A 152 8.58 2.78 -28.23
N VAL A 153 7.76 2.40 -27.25
CA VAL A 153 7.87 1.09 -26.59
C VAL A 153 7.46 0.02 -27.59
N LYS A 154 8.44 -0.63 -28.25
CA LYS A 154 8.22 -1.85 -29.02
C LYS A 154 7.85 -2.97 -28.07
N SER A 155 6.55 -3.18 -27.84
CA SER A 155 6.06 -4.32 -27.07
C SER A 155 6.29 -5.61 -27.87
N LYS A 156 7.37 -6.32 -27.56
CA LYS A 156 7.56 -7.69 -28.02
C LYS A 156 6.63 -8.57 -27.19
N VAL A 157 5.44 -8.88 -27.72
CA VAL A 157 4.56 -9.89 -27.14
C VAL A 157 5.31 -11.23 -27.20
N VAL A 158 5.82 -11.68 -26.06
CA VAL A 158 6.35 -13.03 -25.94
C VAL A 158 5.15 -13.97 -25.99
N GLN A 159 4.89 -14.55 -27.16
CA GLN A 159 3.96 -15.66 -27.27
C GLN A 159 4.46 -16.80 -26.38
N LYS A 160 3.59 -17.31 -25.53
CA LYS A 160 3.86 -18.43 -24.62
C LYS A 160 4.17 -19.66 -25.46
N GLY A 161 5.45 -19.90 -25.72
CA GLY A 161 5.92 -21.09 -26.41
C GLY A 161 5.42 -22.34 -25.71
N GLU A 162 4.74 -23.21 -26.47
CA GLU A 162 4.36 -24.54 -26.02
C GLU A 162 5.60 -25.26 -25.48
N ARG A 163 5.53 -25.68 -24.21
CA ARG A 163 6.57 -26.47 -23.58
C ARG A 163 6.61 -27.86 -24.22
N GLY A 164 7.29 -28.00 -25.35
CA GLY A 164 7.74 -29.28 -25.86
C GLY A 164 8.86 -29.83 -24.98
N ARG A 165 8.52 -30.76 -24.07
CA ARG A 165 9.46 -31.63 -23.35
C ARG A 165 10.47 -32.23 -24.35
N LYS A 166 11.71 -31.74 -24.38
CA LYS A 166 12.83 -32.48 -24.99
C LYS A 166 13.88 -32.82 -23.92
N ARG A 167 13.78 -34.09 -23.56
CA ARG A 167 14.62 -34.98 -22.76
C ARG A 167 16.12 -34.73 -22.94
N TRP A 168 16.81 -34.48 -21.83
CA TRP A 168 18.27 -34.39 -21.76
C TRP A 168 18.88 -35.76 -22.11
N ARG A 169 19.72 -35.80 -23.15
CA ARG A 169 20.56 -36.97 -23.46
C ARG A 169 21.84 -36.88 -22.64
N LYS A 170 22.06 -37.84 -21.74
CA LYS A 170 23.37 -38.07 -21.10
C LYS A 170 24.33 -38.60 -22.18
N HIS A 171 25.46 -37.93 -22.36
CA HIS A 171 26.61 -38.50 -23.07
C HIS A 171 27.31 -39.49 -22.13
N SER A 172 27.33 -40.77 -22.51
CA SER A 172 28.26 -41.77 -21.96
C SER A 172 29.56 -41.68 -22.75
N ARG A 173 30.67 -41.41 -22.05
CA ARG A 173 32.03 -41.59 -22.56
C ARG A 173 32.31 -43.08 -22.72
N ALA A 174 32.85 -43.47 -23.88
CA ALA A 174 33.71 -44.62 -24.09
C ALA A 174 34.76 -44.20 -25.11
#